data_AF-A0A1A9NPA9-F1
#
_entry.id   AF-A0A1A9NPA9-F1
#
_cell.length_a   1.000
_cell.length_b   1.000
_cell.length_c   1.000
_cell.angle_alpha   90.00
_cell.angle_beta   90.00
_cell.angle_gamma   90.00
#
_symmetry.space_group_name_H-M   'P 1'
#
loop_
_entity.id
_entity.type
_entity.pdbx_description
1 polymer ?
#
loop_
_entity_poly.entity_id
_entity_poly.type
_entity_poly.pdbx_seq_one_letter_code
_entity_poly.pdbx_strand_id
1 'polypeptide(L)' 'MARLENQTRFWSRFGVTQSRGSRFELGMEIPAPVSILLKLYLNGIIDDRDLRSVNADSALMD' A
#
# COMPACT_ATOMS: atom_id res chain seq x y z
N MET A 1 12.36 7.28 -0.08
CA MET A 1 10.95 7.62 -0.33
C MET A 1 10.89 8.91 -1.12
N ALA A 2 10.31 8.89 -2.32
CA ALA A 2 10.16 10.08 -3.15
C ALA A 2 9.41 11.16 -2.34
N ARG A 3 10.12 12.25 -2.04
CA ARG A 3 9.79 13.26 -1.02
C ARG A 3 8.56 14.14 -1.34
N LEU A 4 7.71 13.75 -2.30
CA LEU A 4 6.63 14.57 -2.85
C LEU A 4 5.27 13.85 -2.93
N GLU A 5 5.19 12.58 -2.56
CA GLU A 5 3.92 11.86 -2.59
C GLU A 5 3.13 12.06 -1.28
N ASN A 6 1.84 12.36 -1.40
CA ASN A 6 0.96 12.47 -0.24
C ASN A 6 0.59 11.09 0.34
N GLN A 7 0.33 11.05 1.65
CA GLN A 7 0.00 9.81 2.38
C GLN A 7 -1.17 9.05 1.75
N THR A 8 -2.24 9.75 1.35
CA THR A 8 -3.42 9.13 0.76
C THR A 8 -3.07 8.31 -0.48
N ARG A 9 -2.24 8.87 -1.37
CA ARG A 9 -1.78 8.19 -2.58
C ARG A 9 -0.84 7.04 -2.25
N PHE A 10 0.01 7.20 -1.23
CA PHE A 10 0.91 6.13 -0.82
C PHE A 10 0.15 4.90 -0.30
N TRP A 11 -0.72 5.12 0.68
CA TRP A 11 -1.41 4.08 1.41
C TRP A 11 -2.53 3.40 0.60
N SER A 12 -3.16 4.12 -0.35
CA SER A 12 -4.22 3.54 -1.18
C SER A 12 -3.76 2.36 -2.02
N ARG A 13 -2.47 2.29 -2.40
CA ARG A 13 -1.87 1.13 -3.09
C ARG A 13 -2.06 -0.19 -2.35
N PHE A 14 -2.08 -0.13 -1.02
CA PHE A 14 -2.12 -1.28 -0.14
C PHE A 14 -3.51 -1.47 0.49
N GLY A 15 -4.55 -0.82 -0.05
CA GLY A 15 -5.90 -0.87 0.51
C GLY A 15 -6.01 -0.18 1.88
N VAL A 16 -5.09 0.73 2.20
CA VAL A 16 -5.06 1.43 3.48
C VAL A 16 -5.61 2.85 3.32
N THR A 17 -6.58 3.21 4.17
CA THR A 17 -7.13 4.57 4.22
C THR A 17 -6.09 5.56 4.79
N GLN A 18 -6.21 6.85 4.45
CA GLN A 18 -5.27 7.87 4.94
C GLN A 18 -5.19 7.91 6.47
N SER A 19 -6.33 7.80 7.18
CA SER A 19 -6.36 7.83 8.64
C SER A 19 -5.65 6.64 9.29
N ARG A 20 -5.72 5.45 8.67
CA ARG A 20 -4.95 4.27 9.11
C ARG A 20 -3.47 4.40 8.76
N GLY A 21 -3.16 4.92 7.58
CA GLY A 21 -1.79 5.22 7.16
C GLY A 21 -1.08 6.19 8.10
N SER A 22 -1.76 7.28 8.48
CA SER A 22 -1.24 8.24 9.47
C SER A 22 -0.90 7.59 10.80
N ARG A 23 -1.71 6.64 11.27
CA ARG A 23 -1.42 5.89 12.50
C ARG A 23 -0.18 5.01 12.38
N PHE A 24 0.01 4.35 11.24
CA PHE A 24 1.22 3.56 10.97
C PHE A 24 2.47 4.42 10.98
N GLU A 25 2.42 5.61 10.38
CA GLU A 25 3.52 6.59 10.41
C GLU A 25 3.82 7.13 11.82
N LEU A 26 2.84 7.07 12.73
CA LEU A 26 2.97 7.41 14.15
C LEU A 26 3.38 6.21 15.02
N GLY A 27 3.71 5.06 14.42
CA GLY A 27 4.25 3.90 15.12
C GLY A 27 3.23 2.88 15.62
N MET A 28 1.95 2.98 15.21
CA MET A 28 1.03 1.86 15.45
C MET A 28 1.42 0.63 14.62
N GLU A 29 1.09 -0.54 15.15
CA GLU A 29 1.38 -1.82 14.51
C GLU A 29 0.74 -1.90 13.11
N ILE A 30 1.57 -2.23 12.12
CA ILE A 30 1.14 -2.48 10.75
C ILE A 30 0.72 -3.95 10.65
N PRO A 31 -0.52 -4.26 10.23
CA PRO A 31 -0.97 -5.64 10.05
C PRO A 31 -0.01 -6.43 9.15
N ALA A 32 0.25 -7.69 9.50
CA ALA A 32 1.21 -8.53 8.79
C ALA A 32 1.03 -8.56 7.25
N PRO A 33 -0.20 -8.66 6.70
CA PRO A 33 -0.39 -8.63 5.25
C PRO A 33 0.11 -7.32 4.59
N VAL A 34 -0.16 -6.18 5.22
CA VAL A 34 0.29 -4.87 4.74
C VAL A 34 1.81 -4.75 4.84
N SER A 35 2.40 -5.25 5.93
CA SER A 35 3.86 -5.27 6.12
C SER A 35 4.59 -6.09 5.05
N ILE A 36 4.04 -7.25 4.68
CA ILE A 36 4.59 -8.09 3.62
C ILE A 36 4.59 -7.33 2.28
N LEU A 37 3.45 -6.74 1.89
CA LEU A 37 3.35 -5.98 0.64
C LEU A 37 4.29 -4.76 0.61
N LEU A 38 4.40 -4.04 1.72
CA LEU A 38 5.34 -2.92 1.85
C LEU A 38 6.77 -3.38 1.64
N LYS A 39 7.19 -4.49 2.25
CA LYS A 39 8.55 -5.03 2.08
C LYS A 39 8.81 -5.46 0.64
N LEU A 40 7.85 -6.10 -0.02
CA LEU A 40 8.00 -6.47 -1.43
C LEU A 40 8.16 -5.23 -2.32
N TYR A 41 7.32 -4.20 -2.10
CA TYR A 41 7.34 -2.96 -2.87
C TYR A 41 8.62 -2.15 -2.64
N LEU A 42 9.04 -1.97 -1.37
CA LEU A 42 10.25 -1.20 -1.04
C LEU A 42 11.54 -1.88 -1.48
N ASN A 43 11.56 -3.21 -1.60
CA ASN A 43 12.68 -3.96 -2.16
C ASN A 43 12.63 -4.06 -3.70
N GLY A 44 11.64 -3.47 -4.35
CA GLY A 44 11.49 -3.50 -5.81
C GLY A 44 11.13 -4.87 -6.39
N ILE A 45 10.60 -5.78 -5.56
CA ILE A 45 10.12 -7.10 -6.00
C ILE A 45 8.79 -6.96 -6.75
N ILE A 46 7.96 -5.99 -6.32
CA ILE A 46 6.72 -5.60 -6.99
C ILE A 46 6.68 -4.08 -7.15
N ASP A 47 5.91 -3.59 -8.12
CA ASP A 47 5.69 -2.17 -8.39
C ASP A 47 4.19 -1.80 -8.53
N ASP A 48 3.93 -0.54 -8.88
CA ASP A 48 2.58 -0.01 -9.05
C ASP A 48 1.74 -0.80 -10.08
N ARG A 49 2.35 -1.41 -11.09
CA ARG A 49 1.66 -2.22 -12.11
C ARG A 49 1.16 -3.53 -11.49
N ASP A 50 2.00 -4.20 -10.69
CA ASP A 50 1.64 -5.45 -10.02
C ASP A 50 0.45 -5.22 -9.08
N LEU A 51 0.54 -4.19 -8.23
CA LEU A 51 -0.53 -3.85 -7.27
C LEU A 51 -1.85 -3.44 -7.96
N ARG A 52 -1.78 -2.77 -9.11
CA ARG A 52 -2.98 -2.41 -9.89
C ARG A 52 -3.60 -3.61 -10.60
N SER A 53 -2.80 -4.54 -11.10
CA SER A 53 -3.31 -5.74 -11.80
C SER A 53 -4.20 -6.59 -10.89
N VAL A 54 -3.82 -6.75 -9.62
CA VAL A 54 -4.60 -7.51 -8.63
C VAL A 54 -5.88 -6.79 -8.23
N ASN A 55 -5.84 -5.47 -8.03
CA ASN A 55 -7.03 -4.69 -7.69
C ASN A 55 -8.03 -4.58 -8.86
N ALA A 56 -7.55 -4.64 -10.11
CA ALA A 56 -8.42 -4.66 -11.29
C ALA A 56 -9.16 -6.01 -11.42
N ASP A 57 -8.51 -7.12 -11.07
CA ASP A 57 -9.14 -8.45 -11.08
C ASP A 57 -10.23 -8.57 -10.02
N SER A 58 -10.11 -7.92 -8.86
CA SER A 58 -11.19 -7.90 -7.86
C SER A 58 -12.45 -7.19 -8.33
N ALA A 59 -12.36 -6.24 -9.27
CA ALA A 59 -13.52 -5.58 -9.86
C ALA A 59 -14.21 -6.41 -10.95
N LEU A 60 -13.65 -7.57 -11.33
CA LEU A 60 -14.27 -8.55 -12.23
C LEU A 60 -14.91 -9.72 -11.46
N MET A 61 -14.84 -9.71 -10.13
CA MET A 61 -15.44 -10.73 -9.25
C MET A 61 -16.72 -10.27 -8.54
N ASP A 62 -17.13 -9.01 -8.76
CA ASP A 62 -18.44 -8.44 -8.39
C ASP A 62 -19.37 -8.37 -9.62
#